data_AF-A0A7W1US17-F1
#
_entry.id   AF-A0A7W1US17-F1
#
_cell.length_a   1.000
_cell.length_b   1.000
_cell.length_c   1.000
_cell.angle_alpha   90.00
_cell.angle_beta   90.00
_cell.angle_gamma   90.00
#
_symmetry.space_group_name_H-M   'P 1'
#
loop_
_entity.id
_entity.type
_entity.pdbx_description
1 polymer ?
#
loop_
_entity_poly.entity_id
_entity_poly.type
_entity_poly.pdbx_seq_one_letter_code
_entity_poly.pdbx_strand_id
1 'polypeptide(L)'
;MARTQTLVQLDDILLSLLDQRAAQRGVSRSQVIREAVEAHLASDHESEISRQILAGYERIPQSTPDEWGDPSRFTAAAARDAHRRLDAEERSAGHEAW
;
A
#
# COMPACT_ATOMS: atom_id res chain seq x y z
N MET A 1 0.77 25.83 -7.25
CA MET A 1 -0.40 26.74 -7.14
C MET A 1 -0.08 27.86 -6.16
N ALA A 2 -0.64 29.06 -6.35
CA ALA A 2 -0.52 30.15 -5.39
C ALA A 2 -1.27 29.82 -4.09
N ARG A 3 -0.78 30.31 -2.96
CA ARG A 3 -1.40 30.08 -1.65
C ARG A 3 -2.57 31.03 -1.43
N THR A 4 -3.71 30.51 -0.99
CA THR A 4 -4.87 31.30 -0.58
C THR A 4 -4.85 31.49 0.94
N GLN A 5 -5.06 32.71 1.41
CA GLN A 5 -5.15 33.00 2.84
C GLN A 5 -6.59 32.72 3.32
N THR A 6 -6.73 31.92 4.38
CA THR A 6 -8.03 31.49 4.91
C THR A 6 -8.06 31.71 6.41
N LEU A 7 -9.16 32.29 6.90
CA LEU A 7 -9.41 32.43 8.33
C LEU A 7 -9.99 31.11 8.87
N VAL A 8 -9.43 30.63 9.98
CA VAL A 8 -9.93 29.44 10.70
C VAL A 8 -10.08 29.78 12.18
N GLN A 9 -11.01 29.11 12.85
CA GLN A 9 -11.19 29.20 14.30
C GLN A 9 -10.75 27.89 14.93
N LEU A 10 -9.91 27.98 15.96
CA LEU A 10 -9.38 26.87 16.74
C LEU A 10 -9.53 27.24 18.22
N ASP A 11 -9.80 26.25 19.06
CA ASP A 11 -9.82 26.47 20.50
C ASP A 11 -8.40 26.66 21.07
N ASP A 12 -8.34 27.15 22.32
CA ASP A 12 -7.08 27.46 23.00
C ASP A 12 -6.19 26.23 23.19
N ILE A 13 -6.79 25.04 23.30
CA ILE A 13 -6.06 23.78 23.47
C ILE A 13 -5.33 23.46 22.17
N LEU A 14 -6.02 23.51 21.03
CA LEU A 14 -5.46 23.31 19.70
C LEU A 14 -4.37 24.34 19.39
N LEU A 15 -4.58 25.60 19.74
CA LEU A 15 -3.55 26.64 19.58
C LEU A 15 -2.29 26.32 20.37
N SER A 16 -2.43 25.89 21.62
CA SER A 16 -1.31 25.52 22.49
C SER A 16 -0.52 24.32 21.95
N LEU A 17 -1.22 23.31 21.42
CA LEU A 17 -0.59 22.14 20.80
C LEU A 17 0.14 22.50 19.50
N LEU A 18 -0.45 23.35 18.67
CA LEU A 18 0.19 23.85 17.44
C LEU A 18 1.45 24.65 17.76
N ASP A 19 1.41 25.49 18.79
CA ASP A 19 2.58 26.24 19.27
C ASP A 19 3.71 25.34 19.71
N GLN A 20 3.41 24.37 20.56
CA GLN A 20 4.40 23.43 21.04
C GLN A 20 5.05 22.68 19.88
N ARG A 21 4.25 22.20 18.93
CA ARG A 21 4.72 21.46 17.75
C ARG A 21 5.54 22.34 16.81
N ALA A 22 5.12 23.58 16.60
CA ALA A 22 5.83 24.57 15.80
C ALA A 22 7.19 24.91 16.41
N ALA A 23 7.23 25.16 17.72
CA ALA A 23 8.45 25.45 18.46
C ALA A 23 9.45 24.29 18.45
N GLN A 24 8.98 23.06 18.71
CA GLN A 24 9.83 21.86 18.66
C GLN A 24 10.52 21.64 17.31
N ARG A 25 9.87 22.08 16.22
CA ARG A 25 10.35 21.87 14.84
C ARG A 25 11.01 23.10 14.24
N GLY A 26 10.95 24.26 14.91
CA GLY A 26 11.43 25.53 14.36
C GLY A 26 10.67 26.00 13.12
N VAL A 27 9.37 25.71 13.02
CA VAL A 27 8.52 26.08 11.87
C VAL A 27 7.33 26.93 12.30
N SER A 28 6.60 27.52 11.35
CA SER A 28 5.40 28.31 11.66
C SER A 28 4.17 27.43 11.94
N ARG A 29 3.20 27.96 12.70
CA ARG A 29 1.88 27.31 12.89
C ARG A 29 1.23 26.96 11.56
N SER A 30 1.26 27.88 10.59
CA SER A 30 0.67 27.68 9.25
C SER A 30 1.31 26.52 8.51
N GLN A 31 2.61 26.28 8.69
CA GLN A 31 3.28 25.12 8.12
C GLN A 31 2.80 23.82 8.79
N VAL A 32 2.70 23.79 10.13
CA VAL A 32 2.17 22.62 10.85
C VAL A 32 0.74 22.30 10.42
N ILE A 33 -0.13 23.31 10.37
CA ILE A 33 -1.54 23.16 9.94
C ILE A 33 -1.60 22.59 8.53
N ARG A 34 -0.82 23.17 7.61
CA ARG A 34 -0.80 22.72 6.21
C ARG A 34 -0.37 21.26 6.09
N GLU A 35 0.72 20.88 6.73
CA GLU A 35 1.21 19.50 6.69
C GLU A 35 0.21 18.51 7.33
N ALA A 36 -0.47 18.91 8.41
CA ALA A 36 -1.51 18.09 9.03
C ALA A 36 -2.71 17.89 8.09
N VAL A 37 -3.14 18.94 7.41
CA VAL A 37 -4.23 18.87 6.41
C VAL A 37 -3.80 18.02 5.20
N GLU A 38 -2.59 18.21 4.69
CA GLU A 38 -2.03 17.40 3.59
C GLU A 38 -2.01 15.90 3.96
N ALA A 39 -1.54 15.56 5.16
CA ALA A 39 -1.49 14.18 5.64
C ALA A 39 -2.90 13.58 5.84
N HIS A 40 -3.83 14.36 6.40
CA HIS A 40 -5.21 13.91 6.60
C HIS A 40 -5.91 13.62 5.27
N LEU A 41 -5.78 14.52 4.28
CA LEU A 41 -6.38 14.35 2.96
C LEU A 41 -5.74 13.22 2.17
N ALA A 42 -4.43 13.00 2.30
CA ALA A 42 -3.77 11.86 1.67
C ALA A 42 -4.30 10.53 2.21
N SER A 43 -4.48 10.42 3.54
CA SER A 43 -5.07 9.24 4.18
C SER A 43 -6.50 8.96 3.71
N ASP A 44 -7.31 9.99 3.55
CA ASP A 44 -8.68 9.86 3.04
C ASP A 44 -8.70 9.42 1.57
N HIS A 45 -7.77 9.95 0.76
CA HIS A 45 -7.65 9.58 -0.65
C HIS A 45 -7.25 8.11 -0.84
N GLU A 46 -6.26 7.62 -0.09
CA GLU A 46 -5.85 6.21 -0.11
C GLU A 46 -6.98 5.28 0.36
N SER A 47 -7.74 5.71 1.38
CA SER A 47 -8.89 4.96 1.89
C SER A 47 -10.03 4.89 0.86
N GLU A 48 -10.28 6.00 0.15
CA GLU A 48 -11.29 6.05 -0.90
C GLU A 48 -10.89 5.20 -2.12
N ILE A 49 -9.63 5.27 -2.56
CA ILE A 49 -9.12 4.39 -3.61
C ILE A 49 -9.29 2.92 -3.20
N SER A 50 -8.90 2.57 -1.98
CA SER A 50 -9.02 1.21 -1.46
C SER A 50 -10.48 0.74 -1.48
N ARG A 51 -11.41 1.61 -1.05
CA ARG A 51 -12.85 1.35 -1.10
C ARG A 51 -13.35 1.10 -2.52
N GLN A 52 -12.92 1.92 -3.48
CA GLN A 52 -13.30 1.78 -4.88
C GLN A 52 -12.75 0.49 -5.51
N ILE A 53 -11.52 0.11 -5.18
CA ILE A 53 -10.91 -1.15 -5.61
C ILE A 53 -11.71 -2.34 -5.08
N LEU A 54 -12.01 -2.37 -3.77
CA LEU A 54 -12.80 -3.44 -3.15
C LEU A 54 -14.20 -3.53 -3.74
N ALA A 55 -14.90 -2.40 -3.87
CA ALA A 55 -16.22 -2.36 -4.51
C ALA A 55 -16.17 -2.85 -5.98
N GLY A 56 -15.07 -2.57 -6.68
CA GLY A 56 -14.81 -3.12 -8.01
C GLY A 56 -14.72 -4.64 -8.02
N TYR A 57 -13.94 -5.22 -7.11
CA TYR A 57 -13.81 -6.67 -6.96
C TYR A 57 -15.09 -7.35 -6.46
N GLU A 58 -15.88 -6.71 -5.61
CA GLU A 58 -17.19 -7.22 -5.19
C GLU A 58 -18.19 -7.24 -6.36
N ARG A 59 -18.18 -6.19 -7.19
CA ARG A 59 -19.08 -6.08 -8.35
C ARG A 59 -18.72 -7.04 -9.48
N ILE A 60 -17.43 -7.27 -9.70
CA ILE A 60 -16.91 -8.18 -10.73
C ILE A 60 -15.90 -9.11 -10.05
N PRO A 61 -16.39 -10.17 -9.38
CA PRO A 61 -15.50 -11.11 -8.72
C PRO A 61 -14.63 -11.82 -9.75
N GLN A 62 -13.35 -11.95 -9.44
CA GLN A 62 -12.43 -12.72 -10.27
C GLN A 62 -12.85 -14.20 -10.23
N SER A 63 -12.95 -14.79 -11.41
CA SER A 63 -13.15 -16.24 -11.55
C SER A 63 -11.80 -16.91 -11.72
N THR A 64 -11.66 -18.12 -11.22
CA THR A 64 -10.52 -18.98 -11.54
C THR A 64 -11.06 -20.36 -11.91
N PRO A 65 -10.82 -20.84 -13.14
CA PRO A 65 -10.06 -20.20 -14.22
C PRO A 65 -10.77 -19.01 -14.87
N ASP A 66 -10.00 -18.07 -15.42
CA ASP A 66 -10.49 -16.98 -16.28
C ASP A 66 -9.98 -17.11 -17.73
N GLU A 67 -10.12 -16.07 -18.54
CA GLU A 67 -9.65 -16.03 -19.94
C GLU A 67 -8.12 -16.18 -20.09
N TRP A 68 -7.36 -15.91 -19.02
CA TRP A 68 -5.92 -16.09 -18.93
C TRP A 68 -5.52 -17.45 -18.32
N GLY A 69 -6.51 -18.26 -17.93
CA GLY A 69 -6.35 -19.64 -17.49
C GLY A 69 -6.43 -19.82 -15.97
N ASP A 70 -5.79 -20.88 -15.47
CA ASP A 70 -5.73 -21.20 -14.04
C ASP A 70 -4.29 -20.97 -13.54
N PRO A 71 -4.02 -19.88 -12.79
CA PRO A 71 -2.71 -19.59 -12.23
C PRO A 71 -2.13 -20.77 -11.42
N SER A 72 -2.99 -21.53 -10.73
CA SER A 72 -2.59 -22.68 -9.91
C SER A 72 -2.03 -23.82 -10.75
N ARG A 73 -2.51 -23.97 -11.99
CA ARG A 73 -1.96 -24.98 -12.92
C ARG A 73 -0.58 -24.60 -13.42
N PHE A 74 -0.36 -23.33 -13.71
CA PHE A 74 0.94 -22.84 -14.16
C PHE A 74 2.00 -22.95 -13.06
N THR A 75 1.67 -22.57 -11.82
CA THR A 75 2.59 -22.71 -10.69
C THR A 75 2.90 -24.17 -10.37
N ALA A 76 1.90 -25.05 -10.39
CA ALA A 76 2.11 -26.48 -10.17
C ALA A 76 2.96 -27.14 -11.26
N ALA A 77 2.82 -26.73 -12.52
CA ALA A 77 3.66 -27.21 -13.61
C ALA A 77 5.12 -26.76 -13.42
N ALA A 78 5.33 -25.47 -13.14
CA ALA A 78 6.66 -24.91 -12.89
C ALA A 78 7.37 -25.57 -11.70
N ALA A 79 6.65 -25.81 -10.60
CA ALA A 79 7.19 -26.48 -9.42
C ALA A 79 7.65 -27.92 -9.75
N ARG A 80 6.86 -28.68 -10.52
CA ARG A 80 7.22 -30.04 -10.93
C ARG A 80 8.45 -30.06 -11.84
N ASP A 81 8.58 -29.11 -12.76
CA ASP A 81 9.75 -29.00 -13.61
C ASP A 81 11.00 -28.62 -12.82
N ALA A 82 10.88 -27.70 -11.85
CA ALA A 82 11.96 -27.33 -10.95
C ALA A 82 12.43 -28.53 -10.12
N HIS A 83 11.50 -29.31 -9.54
CA HIS A 83 11.84 -30.54 -8.81
C HIS A 83 12.54 -31.56 -9.70
N ARG A 84 12.01 -31.83 -10.91
CA ARG A 84 12.65 -32.78 -11.85
C ARG A 84 14.08 -32.38 -12.21
N ARG A 85 14.36 -31.07 -12.32
CA ARG A 85 15.71 -30.57 -12.60
C ARG A 85 16.64 -30.79 -11.40
N LEU A 86 16.18 -30.45 -10.20
CA LEU A 86 16.95 -30.70 -8.96
C LEU A 86 17.26 -32.19 -8.80
N ASP A 87 16.27 -33.08 -8.99
CA ASP A 87 16.49 -34.52 -8.90
C ASP A 87 17.50 -35.03 -9.94
N ALA A 88 17.58 -34.39 -11.11
CA ALA A 88 18.57 -34.72 -12.13
C ALA A 88 19.98 -34.23 -11.76
N GLU A 89 20.07 -33.04 -11.16
CA GLU A 89 21.31 -32.47 -10.65
C GLU A 89 21.87 -33.33 -9.49
N GLU A 90 21.03 -33.69 -8.51
CA GLU A 90 21.40 -34.56 -7.38
C GLU A 90 21.92 -35.93 -7.86
N ARG A 91 21.20 -36.56 -8.79
CA ARG A 91 21.66 -37.82 -9.41
C ARG A 91 22.97 -37.67 -10.16
N SER A 92 23.18 -36.55 -10.86
CA SER A 92 24.44 -36.26 -11.56
C SER A 92 25.62 -36.02 -10.60
N ALA A 93 25.34 -35.51 -9.40
CA ALA A 93 26.30 -35.32 -8.32
C ALA A 93 26.58 -36.61 -7.52
N GLY A 94 25.87 -37.70 -7.80
CA GLY A 94 26.03 -39.00 -7.13
C GLY A 94 25.25 -39.13 -5.83
N HIS A 95 24.28 -38.25 -5.58
CA HIS A 95 23.36 -38.33 -4.45
C HIS A 95 22.08 -39.10 -4.84
N GLU A 96 21.51 -39.86 -3.90
CA GLU A 96 20.18 -40.46 -4.09
C GLU A 96 19.11 -39.36 -4.03
N ALA A 97 18.14 -39.43 -4.95
CA ALA A 97 16.98 -38.54 -4.93
C ALA A 97 16.14 -38.81 -3.67
N TRP A 98 15.61 -37.75 -3.06
CA TRP A 98 14.79 -37.82 -1.85
C TRP A 98 13.32 -38.13 -2.15
#